data_AF-A0A4P6EBI6-F1
#
_entry.id   AF-A0A4P6EBI6-F1
#
_cell.length_a   1.000
_cell.length_b   1.000
_cell.length_c   1.000
_cell.angle_alpha   90.00
_cell.angle_beta   90.00
_cell.angle_gamma   90.00
#
_symmetry.space_group_name_H-M   'P 1'
#
loop_
_entity.id
_entity.type
_entity.pdbx_description
1 polymer ?
#
loop_
_entity_poly.entity_id
_entity_poly.type
_entity_poly.pdbx_seq_one_letter_code
_entity_poly.pdbx_strand_id
1 'polypeptide(L)'
;MDDSGIEDGEWREPEGELTDAEQLPATTPREEIAGILRQDASRMGDVYRLSVLDGLTSAEVAERLNIDTQGFVFSYRSKIDAILDGVVSSSPSVAKGAASALRAFIKRNRSELSAEAIRMLTEHLRRAEGVLDEVSGAESEELQSRSDEHDDDLASADLAGVAGIYAFSYGWYLERRADEKMGTTLIKVGRANDIGRRIADHRTGARAHMPEPLVVVRAYSASPDQDLLRLENAFHALLRTAGHINPRRPELRRNEVGKEWFMTNEAFLDAIASALGLRTAYMGSSPFVE
;
A
#
# COMPACT_ATOMS: atom_id res chain seq x y z
N MET A 1 83.46 -32.59 14.40
CA MET A 1 82.99 -31.21 14.22
C MET A 1 82.31 -31.19 12.88
N ASP A 2 81.02 -31.39 12.70
CA ASP A 2 79.82 -31.62 13.53
C ASP A 2 78.90 -32.45 12.58
N ASP A 3 78.23 -33.51 13.00
CA ASP A 3 77.07 -33.57 13.90
C ASP A 3 75.83 -32.82 13.35
N SER A 4 74.66 -33.42 13.60
CA SER A 4 73.30 -33.16 13.11
C SER A 4 72.99 -33.81 11.74
N GLY A 5 72.18 -34.88 11.64
CA GLY A 5 71.04 -35.28 12.47
C GLY A 5 69.77 -35.01 11.66
N ILE A 6 69.46 -35.88 10.69
CA ILE A 6 68.18 -35.87 9.99
C ILE A 6 67.27 -36.79 10.79
N GLU A 7 66.48 -36.20 11.69
CA GLU A 7 65.38 -36.88 12.37
C GLU A 7 64.15 -36.90 11.45
N ASP A 8 63.63 -38.10 11.23
CA ASP A 8 62.38 -38.37 10.53
C ASP A 8 61.21 -37.72 11.30
N GLY A 9 60.77 -36.56 10.82
CA GLY A 9 59.56 -35.89 11.29
C GLY A 9 58.32 -36.66 10.84
N GLU A 10 57.81 -37.50 11.73
CA GLU A 10 56.49 -38.12 11.66
C GLU A 10 55.41 -37.01 11.62
N TRP A 11 54.90 -36.71 10.42
CA TRP A 11 53.77 -35.80 10.23
C TRP A 11 52.50 -36.45 10.76
N ARG A 12 52.16 -36.19 12.03
CA ARG A 12 50.81 -36.40 12.55
C ARG A 12 49.91 -35.30 12.04
N GLU A 13 48.95 -35.65 11.18
CA GLU A 13 47.82 -34.77 10.88
C GLU A 13 47.11 -34.43 12.20
N PRO A 14 46.86 -33.14 12.49
CA PRO A 14 45.98 -32.80 13.59
C PRO A 14 44.56 -33.18 13.16
N GLU A 15 44.02 -34.24 13.80
CA GLU A 15 42.58 -34.50 13.86
C GLU A 15 41.92 -33.33 14.61
N GLY A 16 41.76 -32.22 13.90
CA GLY A 16 40.90 -31.13 14.32
C GLY A 16 39.47 -31.60 14.15
N GLU A 17 38.85 -31.98 15.27
CA GLU A 17 37.40 -32.02 15.42
C GLU A 17 36.82 -30.78 14.73
N LEU A 18 36.09 -31.01 13.63
CA LEU A 18 35.20 -30.04 13.03
C LEU A 18 34.11 -29.75 14.07
N THR A 19 34.41 -28.81 14.96
CA THR A 19 33.45 -28.23 15.90
C THR A 19 32.22 -27.84 15.11
N ASP A 20 31.09 -28.39 15.53
CA ASP A 20 29.75 -28.12 15.01
C ASP A 20 29.66 -26.71 14.43
N ALA A 21 29.54 -26.65 13.10
CA ALA A 21 29.22 -25.42 12.41
C ALA A 21 28.00 -24.83 13.13
N GLU A 22 28.20 -23.67 13.74
CA GLU A 22 27.23 -22.90 14.50
C GLU A 22 25.99 -22.72 13.61
N GLN A 23 25.05 -23.66 13.71
CA GLN A 23 23.80 -23.64 12.96
C GLN A 23 23.00 -22.48 13.51
N LEU A 24 23.12 -21.32 12.84
CA LEU A 24 22.23 -20.19 13.06
C LEU A 24 20.79 -20.73 13.13
N PRO A 25 20.02 -20.40 14.18
CA PRO A 25 18.70 -20.98 14.36
C PRO A 25 17.87 -20.72 13.11
N ALA A 26 17.27 -21.79 12.57
CA ALA A 26 16.39 -21.69 11.42
C ALA A 26 15.31 -20.66 11.74
N THR A 27 15.25 -19.58 10.94
CA THR A 27 14.28 -18.51 11.10
C THR A 27 12.87 -19.09 11.10
N THR A 28 12.07 -18.78 12.11
CA THR A 28 10.70 -19.28 12.18
C THR A 28 9.88 -18.68 11.02
N PRO A 29 8.82 -19.36 10.54
CA PRO A 29 8.00 -18.82 9.44
C PRO A 29 7.42 -17.43 9.72
N ARG A 30 7.12 -17.15 11.00
CA ARG A 30 6.66 -15.83 11.43
C ARG A 30 7.77 -14.77 11.34
N GLU A 31 8.99 -15.08 11.77
CA GLU A 31 10.14 -14.17 11.68
C GLU A 31 10.52 -13.87 10.23
N GLU A 32 10.36 -14.85 9.35
CA GLU A 32 10.54 -14.69 7.91
C GLU A 32 9.52 -13.69 7.33
N ILE A 33 8.23 -13.88 7.62
CA ILE A 33 7.15 -12.95 7.20
C ILE A 33 7.40 -11.54 7.76
N ALA A 34 7.81 -11.43 9.03
CA ALA A 34 8.19 -10.17 9.66
C ALA A 34 9.41 -9.53 8.98
N GLY A 35 10.37 -10.34 8.51
CA GLY A 35 11.52 -9.90 7.72
C GLY A 35 11.10 -9.24 6.42
N ILE A 36 10.14 -9.82 5.71
CA ILE A 36 9.58 -9.26 4.47
C ILE A 36 8.82 -7.95 4.76
N LEU A 37 7.96 -7.92 5.79
CA LEU A 37 7.24 -6.69 6.18
C LEU A 37 8.20 -5.56 6.57
N ARG A 38 9.33 -5.87 7.21
CA ARG A 38 10.36 -4.89 7.55
C ARG A 38 10.95 -4.21 6.32
N GLN A 39 11.10 -4.95 5.22
CA GLN A 39 11.67 -4.47 3.97
C GLN A 39 10.62 -3.92 3.00
N ASP A 40 9.32 -4.11 3.28
CA ASP A 40 8.25 -3.64 2.42
C ASP A 40 8.27 -2.10 2.33
N ALA A 41 8.48 -1.59 1.13
CA ALA A 41 8.47 -0.15 0.84
C ALA A 41 7.05 0.42 0.72
N SER A 42 6.01 -0.41 0.86
CA SER A 42 4.62 0.04 0.88
C SER A 42 4.25 0.70 2.21
N ARG A 43 3.07 1.33 2.23
CA ARG A 43 2.46 1.90 3.44
C ARG A 43 2.30 0.88 4.57
N MET A 44 2.03 -0.38 4.23
CA MET A 44 1.92 -1.45 5.22
C MET A 44 3.27 -1.69 5.93
N GLY A 45 4.37 -1.68 5.18
CA GLY A 45 5.71 -1.77 5.76
C GLY A 45 6.08 -0.55 6.60
N ASP A 46 5.69 0.66 6.19
CA ASP A 46 5.88 1.87 6.99
C ASP A 46 5.16 1.78 8.35
N VAL A 47 3.88 1.39 8.35
CA VAL A 47 3.11 1.22 9.58
C VAL A 47 3.69 0.10 10.44
N TYR A 48 4.14 -1.01 9.85
CA TYR A 48 4.81 -2.07 10.58
C TYR A 48 6.08 -1.57 11.29
N ARG A 49 6.97 -0.87 10.58
CA ARG A 49 8.19 -0.31 11.17
C ARG A 49 7.88 0.66 12.30
N LEU A 50 7.04 1.67 12.03
CA LEU A 50 6.80 2.74 13.00
C LEU A 50 5.94 2.29 14.19
N SER A 51 4.88 1.51 13.95
CA SER A 51 3.95 1.14 15.02
C SER A 51 4.36 -0.13 15.77
N VAL A 52 4.90 -1.13 15.06
CA VAL A 52 5.18 -2.45 15.65
C VAL A 52 6.63 -2.57 16.12
N LEU A 53 7.59 -2.06 15.34
CA LEU A 53 9.01 -2.12 15.73
C LEU A 53 9.41 -0.95 16.63
N ASP A 54 9.06 0.28 16.25
CA ASP A 54 9.44 1.49 17.00
C ASP A 54 8.46 1.82 18.14
N GLY A 55 7.31 1.13 18.18
CA GLY A 55 6.32 1.28 19.25
C GLY A 55 5.59 2.63 19.26
N LEU A 56 5.59 3.36 18.14
CA LEU A 56 4.93 4.67 18.06
C LEU A 56 3.41 4.53 18.15
N THR A 57 2.80 5.56 18.74
CA THR A 57 1.34 5.70 18.82
C THR A 57 0.75 6.02 17.44
N SER A 58 -0.55 5.75 17.24
CA SER A 58 -1.23 6.06 15.97
C SER A 58 -1.12 7.55 15.58
N ALA A 59 -1.07 8.45 16.56
CA ALA A 59 -0.88 9.88 16.33
C ALA A 59 0.52 10.21 15.79
N GLU A 60 1.56 9.63 16.40
CA GLU A 60 2.95 9.82 15.96
C GLU A 60 3.22 9.19 14.60
N VAL A 61 2.63 8.02 14.34
CA VAL A 61 2.69 7.37 13.01
C VAL A 61 2.06 8.27 11.96
N ALA A 62 0.85 8.80 12.21
CA ALA A 62 0.16 9.70 11.28
C ALA A 62 0.99 10.95 10.98
N GLU A 63 1.57 11.57 12.02
CA GLU A 63 2.42 12.75 11.85
C GLU A 63 3.69 12.44 11.05
N ARG A 64 4.39 11.35 11.40
CA ARG A 64 5.62 10.93 10.70
C ARG A 64 5.39 10.63 9.23
N LEU A 65 4.20 10.15 8.92
CA LEU A 65 3.75 9.77 7.60
C LEU A 65 3.00 10.87 6.84
N ASN A 66 2.87 12.05 7.44
CA ASN A 66 2.20 13.23 6.88
C ASN A 66 0.73 12.98 6.50
N ILE A 67 -0.01 12.32 7.39
CA ILE A 67 -1.43 11.98 7.23
C ILE A 67 -2.25 12.69 8.31
N ASP A 68 -3.41 13.23 7.93
CA ASP A 68 -4.27 14.02 8.82
C ASP A 68 -5.07 13.15 9.80
N THR A 69 -5.36 11.91 9.40
CA THR A 69 -6.20 10.99 10.18
C THR A 69 -5.37 9.88 10.81
N GLN A 70 -5.84 9.35 11.94
CA GLN A 70 -5.21 8.20 12.63
C GLN A 70 -5.86 6.86 12.27
N GLY A 71 -7.07 6.88 11.70
CA GLY A 71 -7.88 5.69 11.41
C GLY A 71 -7.15 4.66 10.55
N PHE A 72 -6.34 5.12 9.59
CA PHE A 72 -5.57 4.22 8.73
C PHE A 72 -4.61 3.34 9.52
N VAL A 73 -3.99 3.84 10.60
CA VAL A 73 -3.02 3.07 11.39
C VAL A 73 -3.70 1.83 11.97
N PHE A 74 -4.93 1.98 12.49
CA PHE A 74 -5.70 0.85 13.03
C PHE A 74 -6.07 -0.17 11.95
N SER A 75 -6.44 0.30 10.75
CA SER A 75 -6.72 -0.57 9.61
C SER A 75 -5.49 -1.37 9.17
N TYR A 76 -4.34 -0.71 8.99
CA TYR A 76 -3.09 -1.40 8.64
C TYR A 76 -2.60 -2.32 9.76
N ARG A 77 -2.73 -1.94 11.03
CA ARG A 77 -2.41 -2.84 12.15
C ARG A 77 -3.25 -4.10 12.14
N SER A 78 -4.56 -3.98 11.89
CA SER A 78 -5.44 -5.15 11.77
C SER A 78 -4.99 -6.09 10.65
N LYS A 79 -4.56 -5.56 9.51
CA LYS A 79 -4.01 -6.35 8.39
C LYS A 79 -2.67 -7.00 8.76
N ILE A 80 -1.78 -6.25 9.43
CA ILE A 80 -0.48 -6.74 9.90
C ILE A 80 -0.65 -7.88 10.91
N ASP A 81 -1.57 -7.72 11.87
CA ASP A 81 -1.88 -8.73 12.88
C ASP A 81 -2.47 -10.01 12.25
N ALA A 82 -3.30 -9.87 11.21
CA ALA A 82 -3.79 -11.00 10.42
C ALA A 82 -2.64 -11.71 9.66
N ILE A 83 -1.70 -10.95 9.09
CA ILE A 83 -0.54 -11.50 8.37
C ILE A 83 0.41 -12.24 9.32
N LEU A 84 0.79 -11.62 10.44
CA LEU A 84 1.79 -12.16 11.36
C LEU A 84 1.23 -13.25 12.26
N ASP A 85 0.02 -13.04 12.78
CA ASP A 85 -0.49 -13.80 13.92
C ASP A 85 -1.86 -14.46 13.61
N GLY A 86 -2.43 -14.21 12.44
CA GLY A 86 -3.71 -14.79 12.02
C GLY A 86 -4.90 -14.27 12.82
N VAL A 87 -4.74 -13.10 13.47
CA VAL A 87 -5.79 -12.43 14.23
C VAL A 87 -6.72 -11.72 13.26
N VAL A 88 -7.97 -12.16 13.19
CA VAL A 88 -8.99 -11.56 12.31
C VAL A 88 -10.17 -11.11 13.16
N SER A 89 -10.67 -9.91 12.88
CA SER A 89 -11.89 -9.39 13.51
C SER A 89 -13.12 -10.19 13.06
N SER A 90 -14.13 -10.31 13.93
CA SER A 90 -15.45 -10.83 13.56
C SER A 90 -16.26 -9.86 12.69
N SER A 91 -15.82 -8.60 12.54
CA SER A 91 -16.45 -7.65 11.63
C SER A 91 -16.20 -8.07 10.17
N PRO A 92 -17.25 -8.26 9.35
CA PRO A 92 -17.09 -8.73 7.96
C PRO A 92 -16.24 -7.80 7.10
N SER A 93 -16.39 -6.48 7.25
CA SER A 93 -15.60 -5.49 6.50
C SER A 93 -14.10 -5.57 6.83
N VAL A 94 -13.77 -5.70 8.13
CA VAL A 94 -12.37 -5.86 8.57
C VAL A 94 -11.80 -7.21 8.14
N ALA A 95 -12.58 -8.29 8.24
CA ALA A 95 -12.18 -9.62 7.78
C ALA A 95 -11.92 -9.66 6.28
N LYS A 96 -12.75 -8.98 5.47
CA LYS A 96 -12.54 -8.81 4.03
C LYS A 96 -11.21 -8.12 3.72
N GLY A 97 -10.93 -7.00 4.40
CA GLY A 97 -9.66 -6.30 4.25
C GLY A 97 -8.45 -7.16 4.64
N ALA A 98 -8.56 -7.95 5.70
CA ALA A 98 -7.53 -8.91 6.10
C ALA A 98 -7.32 -10.02 5.06
N ALA A 99 -8.39 -10.62 4.54
CA ALA A 99 -8.33 -11.65 3.52
C ALA A 99 -7.67 -11.14 2.23
N SER A 100 -8.05 -9.95 1.75
CA SER A 100 -7.42 -9.33 0.59
C SER A 100 -5.92 -9.08 0.82
N ALA A 101 -5.55 -8.48 1.95
CA ALA A 101 -4.14 -8.23 2.29
C ALA A 101 -3.32 -9.53 2.36
N LEU A 102 -3.87 -10.61 2.91
CA LEU A 102 -3.23 -11.93 2.95
C LEU A 102 -3.00 -12.49 1.53
N ARG A 103 -4.02 -12.46 0.65
CA ARG A 103 -3.89 -12.91 -0.74
C ARG A 103 -2.82 -12.11 -1.49
N ALA A 104 -2.84 -10.79 -1.35
CA ALA A 104 -1.88 -9.87 -1.93
C ALA A 104 -0.45 -10.19 -1.48
N PHE A 105 -0.27 -10.35 -0.17
CA PHE A 105 1.03 -10.62 0.44
C PHE A 105 1.60 -11.96 -0.02
N ILE A 106 0.78 -13.02 -0.05
CA ILE A 106 1.18 -14.34 -0.56
C ILE A 106 1.56 -14.22 -2.04
N LYS A 107 0.73 -13.58 -2.86
CA LYS A 107 0.93 -13.46 -4.31
C LYS A 107 2.24 -12.74 -4.62
N ARG A 108 2.49 -11.59 -3.98
CA ARG A 108 3.65 -10.73 -4.22
C ARG A 108 4.97 -11.36 -3.77
N ASN A 109 4.95 -12.08 -2.65
CA ASN A 109 6.18 -12.58 -2.00
C ASN A 109 6.37 -14.10 -2.19
N ARG A 110 5.59 -14.75 -3.06
CA ARG A 110 5.57 -16.21 -3.21
C ARG A 110 6.94 -16.84 -3.46
N SER A 111 7.82 -16.15 -4.19
CA SER A 111 9.17 -16.63 -4.51
C SER A 111 10.16 -16.48 -3.35
N GLU A 112 9.87 -15.63 -2.37
CA GLU A 112 10.73 -15.34 -1.22
C GLU A 112 10.30 -16.11 0.03
N LEU A 113 9.04 -16.58 0.07
CA LEU A 113 8.47 -17.31 1.19
C LEU A 113 8.81 -18.81 1.17
N SER A 114 9.19 -19.35 2.32
CA SER A 114 9.31 -20.78 2.58
C SER A 114 7.96 -21.50 2.47
N ALA A 115 8.01 -22.81 2.28
CA ALA A 115 6.80 -23.63 2.22
C ALA A 115 6.01 -23.56 3.55
N GLU A 116 6.72 -23.50 4.67
CA GLU A 116 6.17 -23.35 6.02
C GLU A 116 5.44 -22.00 6.18
N ALA A 117 6.04 -20.89 5.72
CA ALA A 117 5.44 -19.56 5.75
C ALA A 117 4.21 -19.47 4.84
N ILE A 118 4.27 -20.04 3.64
CA ILE A 118 3.11 -20.12 2.74
C ILE A 118 1.97 -20.91 3.40
N ARG A 119 2.26 -22.04 4.05
CA ARG A 119 1.23 -22.82 4.78
C ARG A 119 0.60 -22.00 5.90
N MET A 120 1.41 -21.31 6.71
CA MET A 120 0.94 -20.44 7.79
C MET A 120 0.01 -19.33 7.26
N LEU A 121 0.43 -18.60 6.23
CA LEU A 121 -0.37 -17.52 5.63
C LEU A 121 -1.67 -18.04 4.98
N THR A 122 -1.62 -19.22 4.35
CA THR A 122 -2.82 -19.84 3.76
C THR A 122 -3.84 -20.22 4.84
N GLU A 123 -3.36 -20.68 5.99
CA GLU A 123 -4.22 -20.95 7.15
C GLU A 123 -4.80 -19.66 7.73
N HIS A 124 -4.01 -18.57 7.82
CA HIS A 124 -4.53 -17.26 8.22
C HIS A 124 -5.62 -16.77 7.26
N LEU A 125 -5.40 -16.93 5.95
CA LEU A 125 -6.36 -16.57 4.91
C LEU A 125 -7.66 -17.37 5.06
N ARG A 126 -7.57 -18.69 5.27
CA ARG A 126 -8.74 -19.55 5.48
C ARG A 126 -9.58 -19.07 6.68
N ARG A 127 -8.96 -18.62 7.77
CA ARG A 127 -9.69 -18.07 8.92
C ARG A 127 -10.43 -16.79 8.58
N ALA A 128 -9.77 -15.89 7.83
CA ALA A 128 -10.41 -14.66 7.38
C ALA A 128 -11.59 -14.93 6.45
N GLU A 129 -11.44 -15.89 5.52
CA GLU A 129 -12.51 -16.33 4.62
C GLU A 129 -13.64 -17.03 5.38
N GLY A 130 -13.34 -17.81 6.42
CA GLY A 130 -14.36 -18.43 7.27
C GLY A 130 -15.31 -17.43 7.94
N VAL A 131 -14.79 -16.28 8.38
CA VAL A 131 -15.63 -15.19 8.92
C VAL A 131 -16.58 -14.62 7.85
N LEU A 132 -16.13 -14.57 6.59
CA LEU A 132 -16.94 -14.07 5.48
C LEU A 132 -18.01 -15.08 5.04
N ASP A 133 -17.68 -16.38 5.06
CA ASP A 133 -18.61 -17.44 4.66
C ASP A 133 -19.75 -17.65 5.68
N GLU A 134 -19.52 -17.34 6.96
CA GLU A 134 -20.56 -17.35 8.01
C GLU A 134 -21.64 -16.27 7.78
N VAL A 135 -21.32 -15.24 7.01
CA VAL A 135 -22.24 -14.19 6.56
C VAL A 135 -22.74 -14.60 5.18
N SER A 136 -23.96 -15.14 5.10
CA SER A 136 -24.49 -15.84 3.93
C SER A 136 -24.27 -15.10 2.59
N GLY A 137 -24.10 -15.83 1.48
CA GLY A 137 -23.69 -15.26 0.19
C GLY A 137 -24.56 -14.13 -0.39
N ALA A 138 -25.86 -14.06 -0.04
CA ALA A 138 -26.73 -12.95 -0.41
C ALA A 138 -26.50 -11.70 0.46
N GLU A 139 -26.21 -11.90 1.76
CA GLU A 139 -25.79 -10.82 2.65
C GLU A 139 -24.38 -10.32 2.30
N SER A 140 -23.49 -11.19 1.82
CA SER A 140 -22.13 -10.82 1.44
C SER A 140 -22.08 -9.88 0.23
N GLU A 141 -22.86 -10.13 -0.82
CA GLU A 141 -22.95 -9.22 -1.99
C GLU A 141 -23.63 -7.89 -1.65
N GLU A 142 -24.69 -7.91 -0.83
CA GLU A 142 -25.38 -6.69 -0.37
C GLU A 142 -24.53 -5.89 0.63
N LEU A 143 -23.76 -6.56 1.50
CA LEU A 143 -22.78 -5.93 2.38
C LEU A 143 -21.59 -5.40 1.57
N GLN A 144 -21.23 -6.02 0.46
CA GLN A 144 -20.15 -5.57 -0.41
C GLN A 144 -20.55 -4.29 -1.15
N SER A 145 -21.73 -4.25 -1.78
CA SER A 145 -22.22 -3.02 -2.40
C SER A 145 -22.43 -1.91 -1.37
N ARG A 146 -22.99 -2.24 -0.19
CA ARG A 146 -23.15 -1.27 0.90
C ARG A 146 -21.82 -0.81 1.49
N SER A 147 -20.81 -1.66 1.62
CA SER A 147 -19.49 -1.27 2.14
C SER A 147 -18.75 -0.40 1.14
N ASP A 148 -18.80 -0.75 -0.15
CA ASP A 148 -18.13 0.01 -1.19
C ASP A 148 -18.81 1.40 -1.37
N GLU A 149 -20.15 1.47 -1.32
CA GLU A 149 -20.90 2.73 -1.27
C GLU A 149 -20.66 3.52 0.03
N HIS A 150 -20.56 2.84 1.18
CA HIS A 150 -20.37 3.48 2.47
C HIS A 150 -18.95 4.06 2.64
N ASP A 151 -17.90 3.35 2.24
CA ASP A 151 -16.52 3.86 2.30
C ASP A 151 -16.36 5.11 1.41
N ASP A 152 -17.06 5.13 0.28
CA ASP A 152 -17.10 6.25 -0.65
C ASP A 152 -17.92 7.44 -0.12
N ASP A 153 -19.06 7.20 0.53
CA ASP A 153 -19.88 8.25 1.14
C ASP A 153 -19.23 8.82 2.40
N LEU A 154 -18.57 7.97 3.20
CA LEU A 154 -17.71 8.40 4.31
C LEU A 154 -16.55 9.25 3.79
N ALA A 155 -15.90 8.85 2.70
CA ALA A 155 -14.84 9.66 2.09
C ALA A 155 -15.35 11.06 1.68
N SER A 156 -16.56 11.14 1.10
CA SER A 156 -17.12 12.42 0.69
C SER A 156 -17.53 13.30 1.88
N ALA A 157 -18.04 12.68 2.95
CA ALA A 157 -18.39 13.37 4.18
C ALA A 157 -17.15 13.88 4.93
N ASP A 158 -16.12 13.05 5.08
CA ASP A 158 -14.86 13.40 5.74
C ASP A 158 -14.07 14.46 4.98
N LEU A 159 -14.25 14.54 3.65
CA LEU A 159 -13.60 15.53 2.79
C LEU A 159 -14.46 16.76 2.50
N ALA A 160 -15.65 16.87 3.10
CA ALA A 160 -16.54 18.01 2.89
C ALA A 160 -15.88 19.30 3.37
N GLY A 161 -15.77 20.29 2.47
CA GLY A 161 -15.13 21.58 2.78
C GLY A 161 -13.60 21.53 2.84
N VAL A 162 -12.97 20.38 2.57
CA VAL A 162 -11.51 20.28 2.48
C VAL A 162 -11.05 20.85 1.14
N ALA A 163 -10.26 21.92 1.18
CA ALA A 163 -9.60 22.50 0.01
C ALA A 163 -8.27 21.81 -0.26
N GLY A 164 -7.95 21.51 -1.52
CA GLY A 164 -6.67 20.89 -1.86
C GLY A 164 -6.60 20.18 -3.21
N ILE A 165 -5.76 19.15 -3.27
CA ILE A 165 -5.49 18.33 -4.46
C ILE A 165 -6.14 16.96 -4.29
N TYR A 166 -6.84 16.46 -5.31
CA TYR A 166 -7.41 15.12 -5.34
C TYR A 166 -6.82 14.29 -6.49
N ALA A 167 -6.85 12.98 -6.30
CA ALA A 167 -6.41 12.00 -7.28
C ALA A 167 -7.49 10.92 -7.46
N PHE A 168 -7.96 10.72 -8.71
CA PHE A 168 -8.93 9.69 -9.08
C PHE A 168 -8.36 8.73 -10.12
N SER A 169 -8.87 7.51 -10.14
CA SER A 169 -8.66 6.57 -11.25
C SER A 169 -9.98 5.85 -11.57
N TYR A 170 -10.03 5.14 -12.69
CA TYR A 170 -11.10 4.17 -12.95
C TYR A 170 -10.74 2.82 -12.34
N GLY A 171 -11.77 2.06 -11.95
CA GLY A 171 -11.62 0.69 -11.45
C GLY A 171 -10.76 -0.17 -12.37
N TRP A 172 -11.02 -0.17 -13.68
CA TRP A 172 -10.25 -0.96 -14.64
C TRP A 172 -8.75 -0.64 -14.68
N TYR A 173 -8.36 0.64 -14.50
CA TYR A 173 -6.94 1.01 -14.43
C TYR A 173 -6.30 0.56 -13.12
N LEU A 174 -7.07 0.54 -12.02
CA LEU A 174 -6.60 0.08 -10.72
C LEU A 174 -6.40 -1.44 -10.72
N GLU A 175 -7.31 -2.19 -11.36
CA GLU A 175 -7.21 -3.64 -11.57
C GLU A 175 -6.07 -4.02 -12.52
N ARG A 176 -5.94 -3.28 -13.64
CA ARG A 176 -4.95 -3.56 -14.70
C ARG A 176 -3.90 -2.48 -14.75
N ARG A 177 -3.01 -2.51 -13.76
CA ARG A 177 -1.87 -1.60 -13.67
C ARG A 177 -0.97 -1.73 -14.89
N ALA A 178 -0.45 -0.61 -15.36
CA ALA A 178 0.45 -0.58 -16.52
C ALA A 178 1.82 -1.18 -16.19
N ASP A 179 2.25 -1.04 -14.93
CA ASP A 179 3.44 -1.69 -14.37
C ASP A 179 3.06 -2.26 -12.99
N GLU A 180 2.96 -3.59 -12.90
CA GLU A 180 2.63 -4.28 -11.63
C GLU A 180 3.74 -4.11 -10.59
N LYS A 181 5.01 -4.01 -11.01
CA LYS A 181 6.16 -3.94 -10.11
C LYS A 181 6.27 -2.57 -9.46
N MET A 182 6.09 -1.51 -10.24
CA MET A 182 6.11 -0.12 -9.74
C MET A 182 4.72 0.34 -9.25
N GLY A 183 3.69 -0.48 -9.42
CA GLY A 183 2.31 -0.16 -9.07
C GLY A 183 1.74 1.02 -9.86
N THR A 184 2.34 1.39 -11.00
CA THR A 184 1.93 2.59 -11.74
C THR A 184 0.68 2.33 -12.56
N THR A 185 -0.21 3.30 -12.54
CA THR A 185 -1.44 3.30 -13.31
C THR A 185 -1.82 4.72 -13.74
N LEU A 186 -2.88 4.85 -14.53
CA LEU A 186 -3.33 6.13 -15.02
C LEU A 186 -4.22 6.82 -13.98
N ILE A 187 -3.69 7.87 -13.36
CA ILE A 187 -4.35 8.62 -12.30
C ILE A 187 -4.59 10.06 -12.75
N LYS A 188 -5.81 10.54 -12.57
CA LYS A 188 -6.22 11.93 -12.77
C LYS A 188 -5.91 12.74 -11.52
N VAL A 189 -5.16 13.83 -11.64
CA VAL A 189 -4.82 14.73 -10.53
C VAL A 189 -5.40 16.11 -10.79
N GLY A 190 -6.21 16.62 -9.87
CA GLY A 190 -6.80 17.96 -9.98
C GLY A 190 -6.95 18.65 -8.64
N ARG A 191 -7.42 19.91 -8.65
CA ARG A 191 -7.71 20.68 -7.43
C ARG A 191 -9.19 20.94 -7.21
N ALA A 192 -9.57 21.14 -5.95
CA ALA A 192 -10.89 21.64 -5.57
C ALA A 192 -10.81 22.51 -4.31
N ASN A 193 -11.68 23.52 -4.23
CA ASN A 193 -11.93 24.25 -2.98
C ASN A 193 -12.74 23.42 -1.96
N ASP A 194 -13.41 22.37 -2.45
CA ASP A 194 -14.19 21.42 -1.67
C ASP A 194 -14.07 20.06 -2.37
N ILE A 195 -13.16 19.23 -1.88
CA ILE A 195 -12.85 17.92 -2.46
C ILE A 195 -14.06 16.99 -2.30
N GLY A 196 -14.71 16.96 -1.13
CA GLY A 196 -15.89 16.13 -0.89
C GLY A 196 -17.02 16.43 -1.88
N ARG A 197 -17.35 17.72 -2.08
CA ARG A 197 -18.32 18.12 -3.10
C ARG A 197 -17.88 17.73 -4.51
N ARG A 198 -16.58 17.87 -4.82
CA ARG A 198 -16.05 17.51 -6.14
C ARG A 198 -16.16 16.00 -6.42
N ILE A 199 -15.95 15.17 -5.40
CA ILE A 199 -16.16 13.71 -5.48
C ILE A 199 -17.64 13.43 -5.77
N ALA A 200 -18.56 14.02 -5.01
CA ALA A 200 -20.00 13.85 -5.19
C ALA A 200 -20.48 14.31 -6.59
N ASP A 201 -19.99 15.45 -7.09
CA ASP A 201 -20.29 15.94 -8.45
C ASP A 201 -19.81 14.95 -9.52
N HIS A 202 -18.66 14.32 -9.32
CA HIS A 202 -18.14 13.32 -10.25
C HIS A 202 -18.97 12.03 -10.27
N ARG A 203 -19.57 11.64 -9.14
CA ARG A 203 -20.49 10.49 -9.05
C ARG A 203 -21.79 10.73 -9.81
N THR A 204 -22.43 11.87 -9.53
CA THR A 204 -23.72 12.23 -10.17
C THR A 204 -23.57 12.54 -11.66
N GLY A 205 -22.39 13.02 -12.06
CA GLY A 205 -22.06 13.40 -13.43
C GLY A 205 -21.44 12.30 -14.28
N ALA A 206 -21.40 11.03 -13.83
CA ALA A 206 -20.91 9.89 -14.61
C ALA A 206 -21.74 9.78 -15.91
N ARG A 207 -21.19 10.39 -16.96
CA ARG A 207 -21.89 10.57 -18.22
C ARG A 207 -22.16 9.21 -18.84
N ALA A 208 -23.29 9.09 -19.55
CA ALA A 208 -23.82 7.89 -20.22
C ALA A 208 -22.86 7.13 -21.19
N HIS A 209 -21.59 7.54 -21.31
CA HIS A 209 -20.55 6.99 -22.18
C HIS A 209 -19.34 6.41 -21.42
N MET A 210 -19.31 6.45 -20.09
CA MET A 210 -18.28 5.80 -19.27
C MET A 210 -18.98 5.00 -18.17
N PRO A 211 -19.11 3.66 -18.34
CA PRO A 211 -19.92 2.83 -17.46
C PRO A 211 -19.27 2.50 -16.11
N GLU A 212 -17.97 2.76 -15.92
CA GLU A 212 -17.27 2.42 -14.68
C GLU A 212 -17.18 3.57 -13.68
N PRO A 213 -17.34 3.29 -12.37
CA PRO A 213 -17.24 4.29 -11.32
C PRO A 213 -15.81 4.83 -11.18
N LEU A 214 -15.71 6.13 -10.86
CA LEU A 214 -14.45 6.77 -10.47
C LEU A 214 -14.14 6.43 -9.01
N VAL A 215 -12.91 6.00 -8.76
CA VAL A 215 -12.42 5.65 -7.42
C VAL A 215 -11.47 6.75 -6.94
N VAL A 216 -11.72 7.25 -5.73
CA VAL A 216 -10.82 8.15 -4.99
C VAL A 216 -9.57 7.41 -4.59
N VAL A 217 -8.42 7.81 -5.13
CA VAL A 217 -7.13 7.19 -4.80
C VAL A 217 -6.51 7.93 -3.62
N ARG A 218 -6.45 9.27 -3.71
CA ARG A 218 -5.89 10.15 -2.66
C ARG A 218 -6.60 11.49 -2.65
N ALA A 219 -6.64 12.11 -1.47
CA ALA A 219 -6.89 13.54 -1.34
C ALA A 219 -5.89 14.16 -0.37
N TYR A 220 -5.42 15.35 -0.73
CA TYR A 220 -4.41 16.11 0.00
C TYR A 220 -4.99 17.46 0.39
N SER A 221 -5.01 17.75 1.68
CA SER A 221 -5.45 19.04 2.23
C SER A 221 -4.37 20.09 2.01
N ALA A 222 -4.82 21.29 1.62
CA ALA A 222 -4.00 22.49 1.56
C ALA A 222 -4.33 23.38 2.75
N SER A 223 -3.33 24.10 3.26
CA SER A 223 -3.55 25.13 4.26
C SER A 223 -4.32 26.33 3.66
N PRO A 224 -5.15 27.05 4.44
CA PRO A 224 -6.03 28.10 3.92
C PRO A 224 -5.32 29.25 3.18
N ASP A 225 -4.04 29.46 3.46
CA ASP A 225 -3.18 30.50 2.87
C ASP A 225 -2.53 30.08 1.54
N GLN A 226 -2.61 28.79 1.17
CA GLN A 226 -2.00 28.30 -0.04
C GLN A 226 -2.88 28.54 -1.28
N ASP A 227 -2.25 29.00 -2.37
CA ASP A 227 -2.91 29.12 -3.68
C ASP A 227 -3.03 27.74 -4.37
N LEU A 228 -4.25 27.21 -4.42
CA LEU A 228 -4.55 25.91 -5.02
C LEU A 228 -4.17 25.82 -6.50
N LEU A 229 -4.30 26.90 -7.27
CA LEU A 229 -3.94 26.88 -8.69
C LEU A 229 -2.42 26.73 -8.84
N ARG A 230 -1.67 27.45 -8.02
CA ARG A 230 -0.21 27.33 -7.99
C ARG A 230 0.22 25.93 -7.52
N LEU A 231 -0.45 25.37 -6.51
CA LEU A 231 -0.20 24.01 -6.02
C LEU A 231 -0.44 22.96 -7.11
N GLU A 232 -1.59 22.99 -7.79
CA GLU A 232 -1.91 22.06 -8.88
C GLU A 232 -0.85 22.13 -10.00
N ASN A 233 -0.49 23.35 -10.41
CA ASN A 233 0.53 23.55 -11.44
C ASN A 233 1.91 22.98 -11.01
N ALA A 234 2.31 23.19 -9.76
CA ALA A 234 3.54 22.64 -9.21
C ALA A 234 3.49 21.11 -9.14
N PHE A 235 2.38 20.54 -8.67
CA PHE A 235 2.16 19.10 -8.58
C PHE A 235 2.28 18.44 -9.96
N HIS A 236 1.57 18.99 -10.95
CA HIS A 236 1.63 18.52 -12.33
C HIS A 236 3.02 18.69 -12.95
N ALA A 237 3.73 19.78 -12.63
CA ALA A 237 5.09 20.01 -13.11
C ALA A 237 6.07 18.96 -12.58
N LEU A 238 5.97 18.61 -11.29
CA LEU A 238 6.78 17.56 -10.67
C LEU A 238 6.51 16.19 -11.31
N LEU A 239 5.24 15.82 -11.51
CA LEU A 239 4.86 14.60 -12.22
C LEU A 239 5.47 14.52 -13.63
N ARG A 240 5.33 15.59 -14.41
CA ARG A 240 5.91 15.63 -15.77
C ARG A 240 7.43 15.57 -15.78
N THR A 241 8.08 16.33 -14.89
CA THR A 241 9.54 16.40 -14.82
C THR A 241 10.14 15.04 -14.44
N ALA A 242 9.46 14.29 -13.58
CA ALA A 242 9.84 12.92 -13.23
C ALA A 242 9.42 11.86 -14.27
N GLY A 243 8.84 12.26 -15.40
CA GLY A 243 8.49 11.34 -16.50
C GLY A 243 7.14 10.62 -16.36
N HIS A 244 6.29 10.99 -15.39
CA HIS A 244 4.96 10.41 -15.18
C HIS A 244 3.93 10.93 -16.19
N ILE A 245 4.28 10.91 -17.48
CA ILE A 245 3.41 11.39 -18.57
C ILE A 245 2.33 10.37 -18.91
N ASN A 246 1.22 10.84 -19.47
CA ASN A 246 0.20 9.95 -20.02
C ASN A 246 0.65 9.39 -21.38
N PRO A 247 0.97 8.09 -21.50
CA PRO A 247 1.47 7.50 -22.75
C PRO A 247 0.41 7.48 -23.86
N ARG A 248 -0.88 7.61 -23.51
CA ARG A 248 -1.98 7.72 -24.48
C ARG A 248 -2.07 9.10 -25.13
N ARG A 249 -1.18 10.03 -24.76
CA ARG A 249 -1.08 11.37 -25.34
C ARG A 249 0.26 11.54 -26.07
N PRO A 250 0.30 11.39 -27.41
CA PRO A 250 1.45 11.88 -28.17
C PRO A 250 1.54 13.41 -28.03
N GLU A 251 2.74 13.92 -27.75
CA GLU A 251 3.04 15.35 -27.47
C GLU A 251 2.52 16.32 -28.56
N LEU A 252 2.25 15.80 -29.76
CA LEU A 252 1.82 16.52 -30.94
C LEU A 252 0.35 17.00 -30.93
N ARG A 253 -0.52 16.56 -30.00
CA ARG A 253 -1.94 16.99 -29.95
C ARG A 253 -2.20 18.03 -28.85
N ARG A 254 -2.43 19.28 -29.30
CA ARG A 254 -2.62 20.49 -28.46
C ARG A 254 -3.98 20.64 -27.78
N ASN A 255 -4.99 19.82 -28.10
CA ASN A 255 -6.31 19.94 -27.48
C ASN A 255 -6.27 19.59 -25.98
N GLU A 256 -7.00 20.38 -25.19
CA GLU A 256 -6.82 20.56 -23.74
C GLU A 256 -7.25 19.39 -22.84
N VAL A 257 -7.95 18.41 -23.40
CA VAL A 257 -8.58 17.34 -22.63
C VAL A 257 -7.53 16.30 -22.22
N GLY A 258 -7.48 15.98 -20.93
CA GLY A 258 -6.68 14.88 -20.38
C GLY A 258 -5.27 15.24 -19.94
N LYS A 259 -4.94 16.55 -19.84
CA LYS A 259 -3.66 17.04 -19.27
C LYS A 259 -3.50 16.66 -17.80
N GLU A 260 -4.62 16.45 -17.12
CA GLU A 260 -4.64 16.05 -15.72
C GLU A 260 -4.42 14.55 -15.47
N TRP A 261 -4.22 13.71 -16.50
CA TRP A 261 -3.93 12.28 -16.32
C TRP A 261 -2.44 12.00 -16.39
N PHE A 262 -1.93 11.18 -15.47
CA PHE A 262 -0.52 10.87 -15.31
C PHE A 262 -0.34 9.36 -15.07
N MET A 263 0.74 8.78 -15.61
CA MET A 263 1.11 7.40 -15.31
C MET A 263 1.95 7.38 -14.03
N THR A 264 1.32 7.14 -12.88
CA THR A 264 1.95 7.31 -11.57
C THR A 264 1.40 6.32 -10.54
N ASN A 265 1.92 6.36 -9.31
CA ASN A 265 1.49 5.54 -8.18
C ASN A 265 1.29 6.40 -6.92
N GLU A 266 0.64 5.82 -5.93
CA GLU A 266 0.30 6.49 -4.68
C GLU A 266 1.53 7.00 -3.91
N ALA A 267 2.61 6.23 -3.87
CA ALA A 267 3.84 6.61 -3.16
C ALA A 267 4.46 7.89 -3.73
N PHE A 268 4.45 8.04 -5.06
CA PHE A 268 4.96 9.23 -5.72
C PHE A 268 4.04 10.44 -5.52
N LEU A 269 2.73 10.23 -5.51
CA LEU A 269 1.77 11.29 -5.19
C LEU A 269 1.98 11.79 -3.75
N ASP A 270 2.17 10.87 -2.79
CA ASP A 270 2.41 11.20 -1.38
C ASP A 270 3.75 11.96 -1.21
N ALA A 271 4.79 11.58 -1.95
CA ALA A 271 6.07 12.28 -1.94
C ALA A 271 5.96 13.72 -2.47
N ILE A 272 5.21 13.95 -3.55
CA ILE A 272 4.96 15.30 -4.07
C ILE A 272 4.14 16.11 -3.06
N ALA A 273 3.07 15.52 -2.51
CA ALA A 273 2.22 16.21 -1.53
C ALA A 273 3.05 16.69 -0.34
N SER A 274 3.89 15.82 0.22
CA SER A 274 4.82 16.16 1.30
C SER A 274 5.78 17.29 0.90
N ALA A 275 6.40 17.21 -0.29
CA ALA A 275 7.32 18.24 -0.78
C ALA A 275 6.64 19.61 -0.99
N LEU A 276 5.34 19.63 -1.26
CA LEU A 276 4.54 20.85 -1.41
C LEU A 276 3.88 21.32 -0.10
N GLY A 277 4.13 20.64 1.02
CA GLY A 277 3.55 20.97 2.32
C GLY A 277 2.06 20.68 2.42
N LEU A 278 1.54 19.76 1.61
CA LEU A 278 0.16 19.26 1.70
C LEU A 278 0.13 18.06 2.66
N ARG A 279 -1.00 17.84 3.33
CA ARG A 279 -1.19 16.66 4.19
C ARG A 279 -2.18 15.69 3.57
N THR A 280 -2.00 14.39 3.77
CA THR A 280 -2.93 13.39 3.21
C THR A 280 -4.20 13.35 4.05
N ALA A 281 -5.28 13.89 3.49
CA ALA A 281 -6.60 13.94 4.12
C ALA A 281 -7.37 12.62 3.97
N TYR A 282 -7.18 11.94 2.84
CA TYR A 282 -7.85 10.67 2.56
C TYR A 282 -6.97 9.74 1.72
N MET A 283 -7.04 8.46 2.05
CA MET A 283 -6.44 7.38 1.30
C MET A 283 -7.55 6.42 0.86
N GLY A 284 -7.73 6.29 -0.44
CA GLY A 284 -8.62 5.28 -0.98
C GLY A 284 -8.05 3.90 -0.76
N SER A 285 -8.85 3.03 -0.15
CA SER A 285 -8.72 1.59 -0.31
C SER A 285 -9.43 1.22 -1.60
N SER A 286 -8.71 1.00 -2.70
CA SER A 286 -9.34 0.38 -3.85
C SER A 286 -9.51 -1.11 -3.52
N PRO A 287 -10.74 -1.66 -3.52
CA PRO A 287 -10.96 -3.10 -3.31
C PRO A 287 -10.31 -3.96 -4.42
N PHE A 288 -9.82 -3.29 -5.47
CA PHE A 288 -9.19 -3.88 -6.66
C PHE A 288 -7.66 -3.82 -6.64
N VAL A 289 -7.06 -3.14 -5.66
CA VAL A 289 -5.60 -2.91 -5.54
C VAL A 289 -4.96 -3.67 -4.38
N GLU A 290 -5.76 -4.29 -3.52
CA GLU A 290 -5.25 -5.12 -2.42
C GLU A 290 -4.98 -6.55 -2.90
#